data_AF-A0A2K8U7L7-F1
#
_entry.id   AF-A0A2K8U7L7-F1
#
_cell.length_a   1.000
_cell.length_b   1.000
_cell.length_c   1.000
_cell.angle_alpha   90.00
_cell.angle_beta   90.00
_cell.angle_gamma   90.00
#
_symmetry.space_group_name_H-M   'P 1'
#
loop_
_entity.id
_entity.type
_entity.pdbx_description
1 polymer ?
#
loop_
_entity_poly.entity_id
_entity_poly.type
_entity_poly.pdbx_seq_one_letter_code
_entity_poly.pdbx_strand_id
1 'polypeptide(L)' 'MYCGHSIELSEAYHDYQGPLRCAVCKSLMTVRVEEGQLRSMEATPKAPAPAAALKARPAHPG' A
#
# COMPACT_ATOMS: atom_id res chain seq x y z
N MET A 1 -11.48 0.45 -10.62
CA MET A 1 -12.81 0.23 -10.03
C MET A 1 -12.61 -0.24 -8.59
N TYR A 2 -13.26 0.40 -7.62
CA TYR A 2 -13.22 0.01 -6.20
C TYR A 2 -14.45 -0.83 -5.87
N CYS A 3 -14.30 -1.85 -5.02
CA CYS A 3 -15.36 -2.84 -4.78
C CYS A 3 -16.37 -2.47 -3.67
N GLY A 4 -16.21 -1.32 -3.01
CA GLY A 4 -17.14 -0.86 -1.97
C GLY A 4 -17.14 -1.67 -0.67
N HIS A 5 -16.21 -2.62 -0.49
CA HIS A 5 -16.09 -3.36 0.76
C HIS A 5 -15.43 -2.50 1.85
N SER A 6 -15.95 -2.61 3.07
CA SER A 6 -15.36 -1.98 4.26
C SER A 6 -13.99 -2.55 4.55
N ILE A 7 -13.08 -1.69 4.99
CA ILE A 7 -11.76 -2.09 5.47
C ILE A 7 -11.66 -1.64 6.92
N GLU A 8 -11.61 -2.61 7.83
CA GLU A 8 -11.42 -2.34 9.25
C GLU A 8 -9.93 -2.13 9.53
N LEU A 9 -9.61 -0.99 10.14
CA LEU A 9 -8.27 -0.65 10.59
C LEU A 9 -8.24 -0.74 12.12
N SER A 10 -7.19 -1.35 12.67
CA SER A 10 -7.00 -1.43 14.12
C SER A 10 -6.64 -0.06 14.71
N GLU A 11 -6.76 0.10 16.03
CA GLU A 11 -6.37 1.33 16.75
C GLU A 11 -4.93 1.80 16.49
N ALA A 12 -4.02 0.90 16.12
CA ALA A 12 -2.67 1.27 15.69
C ALA A 12 -2.62 2.21 14.46
N TYR A 13 -3.74 2.37 13.73
CA TYR A 13 -3.88 3.24 12.56
C TYR A 13 -4.76 4.48 12.85
N HIS A 14 -4.95 4.83 14.12
CA HIS A 14 -5.76 5.98 14.53
C HIS A 14 -5.32 7.29 13.86
N ASP A 15 -4.01 7.45 13.66
CA ASP A 15 -3.40 8.58 12.94
C ASP A 15 -2.41 8.03 11.91
N TYR A 16 -2.93 7.65 10.74
CA TYR A 16 -2.18 6.95 9.69
C TYR A 16 -2.27 7.68 8.36
N GLN A 17 -1.15 7.79 7.67
CA GLN A 17 -1.11 8.22 6.28
C GLN A 17 -0.25 7.26 5.46
N GLY A 18 -0.85 6.66 4.44
CA GLY A 18 -0.11 5.72 3.61
C GLY A 18 -0.96 4.80 2.74
N PRO A 19 -0.30 3.86 2.04
CA PRO A 19 -0.96 2.94 1.12
C PRO A 19 -1.69 1.81 1.85
N LEU A 20 -2.89 1.52 1.37
CA LEU A 20 -3.78 0.49 1.86
C LEU A 20 -4.20 -0.39 0.68
N ARG A 21 -4.13 -1.71 0.87
CA ARG A 21 -4.50 -2.68 -0.15
C ARG A 21 -5.83 -3.33 0.20
N CYS A 22 -6.82 -3.23 -0.68
CA CYS A 22 -8.09 -3.92 -0.49
C CYS A 22 -7.88 -5.45 -0.52
N ALA A 23 -8.33 -6.15 0.52
CA ALA A 23 -8.22 -7.61 0.58
C ALA A 23 -9.06 -8.32 -0.50
N VAL A 24 -10.12 -7.67 -1.01
CA VAL A 24 -11.05 -8.24 -1.99
C VAL A 24 -10.59 -7.96 -3.42
N CYS A 25 -10.64 -6.71 -3.87
CA CYS A 25 -10.32 -6.34 -5.26
C CYS A 25 -8.83 -6.06 -5.51
N LYS A 26 -7.99 -6.13 -4.47
CA LYS A 26 -6.53 -5.93 -4.52
C LYS A 26 -6.09 -4.53 -4.98
N SER A 27 -7.02 -3.59 -5.13
CA SER A 27 -6.72 -2.19 -5.43
C SER A 27 -5.87 -1.56 -4.34
N LEU A 28 -4.91 -0.74 -4.75
CA LEU A 28 -4.04 0.05 -3.87
C LEU A 28 -4.56 1.49 -3.83
N MET A 29 -4.70 2.03 -2.64
CA MET A 29 -5.21 3.37 -2.38
C MET A 29 -4.36 4.02 -1.28
N THR A 30 -4.07 5.30 -1.41
CA THR A 30 -3.40 6.06 -0.35
C THR A 30 -4.50 6.70 0.50
N VAL A 31 -4.46 6.50 1.81
CA VAL A 31 -5.44 7.05 2.74
C VAL A 31 -4.78 7.97 3.75
N ARG A 32 -5.56 8.91 4.29
CA ARG A 32 -5.23 9.68 5.48
C ARG A 32 -6.33 9.44 6.51
N VAL A 33 -5.95 8.92 7.66
CA VAL A 33 -6.78 8.68 8.83
C VAL A 33 -6.30 9.61 9.93
N GLU A 34 -7.22 10.33 10.54
CA GLU A 34 -6.97 11.14 11.73
C GLU A 34 -8.06 10.85 12.74
N GLU A 35 -7.68 10.64 13.99
CA GLU A 35 -8.62 10.32 15.06
C GLU A 35 -9.53 9.11 14.74
N GLY A 36 -8.97 8.10 14.08
CA GLY A 36 -9.70 6.91 13.63
C GLY A 36 -10.67 7.14 12.47
N GLN A 37 -10.74 8.35 11.91
CA GLN A 37 -11.66 8.70 10.83
C GLN A 37 -10.91 8.91 9.51
N LEU A 38 -11.45 8.35 8.43
CA LEU A 38 -10.94 8.57 7.09
C LEU A 38 -11.15 10.05 6.69
N ARG A 39 -10.07 10.76 6.41
CA ARG A 39 -10.07 12.17 5.99
C ARG A 39 -9.92 12.32 4.48
N SER A 40 -9.11 11.47 3.85
CA SER A 40 -8.95 11.45 2.39
C SER A 40 -8.56 10.06 1.88
N MET A 41 -8.90 9.82 0.61
CA MET A 41 -8.55 8.60 -0.11
C MET A 41 -8.24 8.93 -1.56
N GLU A 42 -7.09 8.43 -2.04
CA GLU A 42 -6.56 8.71 -3.37
C GLU A 42 -6.20 7.41 -4.06
N ALA A 43 -6.42 7.34 -5.38
CA ALA A 43 -5.89 6.25 -6.17
C ALA A 43 -4.36 6.34 -6.12
N THR A 44 -3.67 5.33 -5.57
CA THR A 44 -2.20 5.33 -5.67
C THR A 44 -1.85 5.06 -7.13
N PRO A 45 -1.18 5.99 -7.84
CA PRO A 45 -0.68 5.67 -9.17
C PRO A 45 0.26 4.48 -9.03
N LYS A 46 0.08 3.46 -9.88
CA LYS A 46 0.99 2.32 -9.92
C LYS A 46 2.39 2.88 -10.16
N ALA A 47 3.22 2.90 -9.11
CA ALA A 47 4.62 3.25 -9.27
C ALA A 47 5.18 2.35 -10.39
N PRO A 48 5.95 2.89 -11.35
CA PRO A 48 6.64 2.05 -12.30
C PRO A 48 7.46 1.04 -11.48
N ALA A 49 7.32 -0.25 -11.81
CA ALA A 49 8.07 -1.28 -11.13
C ALA A 49 9.55 -0.89 -11.16
N PRO A 50 10.31 -1.02 -10.04
CA PRO A 50 11.74 -0.77 -10.08
C PRO A 50 12.33 -1.71 -11.14
N ALA A 51 12.83 -1.14 -12.23
CA ALA A 51 13.54 -1.88 -13.25
C ALA A 51 14.80 -2.46 -12.58
N ALA A 52 14.76 -3.77 -12.34
CA ALA A 52 15.89 -4.62 -12.01
C ALA A 52 16.92 -4.04 -11.00
N ALA A 53 16.65 -4.23 -9.70
CA ALA A 53 17.74 -4.49 -8.75
C ALA A 53 17.89 -6.00 -8.56
N LEU A 54 18.15 -6.73 -9.65
CA LEU A 54 18.76 -8.05 -9.56
C LEU A 54 20.16 -7.83 -9.02
N LYS A 55 20.31 -7.94 -7.70
CA LYS A 55 21.63 -8.04 -7.08
C LYS A 55 22.34 -9.24 -7.69
N ALA A 56 23.26 -9.00 -8.62
CA ALA A 56 24.25 -9.98 -9.02
C ALA A 56 25.05 -10.33 -7.75
N ARG A 57 24.82 -11.52 -7.21
CA ARG A 57 25.77 -12.12 -6.25
C ARG A 57 27.05 -12.40 -7.04
N PRO A 58 28.24 -11.92 -6.62
CA PRO A 58 29.48 -12.37 -7.24
C PRO A 58 29.65 -13.87 -6.95
N ALA A 59 30.02 -14.62 -8.00
CA ALA A 59 30.37 -16.02 -7.90
C ALA A 59 31.67 -16.17 -7.09
N HIS A 60 31.68 -17.09 -6.13
CA HIS A 60 32.87 -17.46 -5.37
C HIS A 60 33.72 -18.40 -6.24
N PRO A 61 35.03 -18.14 -6.47
CA PRO A 61 35.90 -19.14 -7.08
C PRO A 61 36.23 -20.20 -6.02
N GLY A 62 36.16 -21.47 -6.44
CA GLY A 62 36.71 -22.61 -5.70
C GLY A 62 38.18 -22.81 -6.02
#